data_AF-A0A4Y7RA76-F1
#
_entry.id   AF-A0A4Y7RA76-F1
#
_cell.length_a   1.000
_cell.length_b   1.000
_cell.length_c   1.000
_cell.angle_alpha   90.00
_cell.angle_beta   90.00
_cell.angle_gamma   90.00
#
_symmetry.space_group_name_H-M   'P 1'
#
loop_
_entity.id
_entity.type
_entity.pdbx_description
1 polymer ?
#
loop_
_entity_poly.entity_id
_entity_poly.type
_entity_poly.pdbx_seq_one_letter_code
_entity_poly.pdbx_strand_id
1 'polypeptide(L)'
;MAVINGLNNVLQIIVFLLPGFLTTLVRDALVVNRPKDSMERITESLSYSLILNILFNFVFSSSIFPVIYTDNTLQITSNMMLLYLVFLSILLGLFISLVINYDILYNLLRYLKITKKSSRISVWYDVFVSNPKKWLRVTLNDGTVLIGWADYYSDDPNNNEMFLADVSITEKEGDEREVKGPGVYVNGKQIKIIEFLD
;
A
#
# COMPACT_ATOMS: atom_id res chain seq x y z
N MET A 1 25.21 2.30 36.60
CA MET A 1 24.88 0.89 36.31
C MET A 1 23.44 0.71 35.84
N ALA A 2 22.41 1.21 36.55
CA ALA A 2 21.00 1.12 36.13
C ALA A 2 20.68 1.79 34.77
N VAL A 3 21.28 2.95 34.48
CA VAL A 3 21.07 3.68 33.21
C VAL A 3 21.61 2.90 31.99
N ILE A 4 22.72 2.19 32.15
CA ILE A 4 23.35 1.39 31.09
C ILE A 4 22.48 0.17 30.77
N ASN A 5 21.92 -0.49 31.81
CA ASN A 5 20.99 -1.60 31.63
C ASN A 5 19.67 -1.15 30.97
N GLY A 6 19.16 0.03 31.32
CA GLY A 6 17.99 0.62 30.66
C GLY A 6 18.22 0.88 29.18
N LEU A 7 19.37 1.45 28.80
CA LEU A 7 19.71 1.74 27.41
C LEU A 7 19.81 0.47 26.57
N ASN A 8 20.43 -0.58 27.11
CA ASN A 8 20.57 -1.86 26.42
C ASN A 8 19.21 -2.55 26.19
N ASN A 9 18.27 -2.43 27.14
CA ASN A 9 16.91 -2.96 26.98
C ASN A 9 16.12 -2.21 25.89
N VAL A 10 16.28 -0.88 25.80
CA VAL A 10 15.66 -0.09 24.73
C VAL A 10 16.23 -0.47 23.37
N LEU A 11 17.55 -0.63 23.26
CA LEU A 11 18.20 -1.09 22.03
C LEU A 11 17.69 -2.46 21.58
N GLN A 12 17.47 -3.38 22.50
CA GLN A 12 16.89 -4.70 22.18
C GLN A 12 15.47 -4.59 21.64
N ILE A 13 14.62 -3.76 22.24
CA ILE A 13 13.26 -3.54 21.75
C ILE A 13 13.30 -2.94 20.33
N ILE A 14 14.20 -1.99 20.07
CA ILE A 14 14.37 -1.41 18.73
C ILE A 14 14.81 -2.47 17.73
N VAL A 15 15.84 -3.25 18.06
CA VAL A 15 16.36 -4.32 17.18
C VAL A 15 15.29 -5.38 16.90
N PHE A 16 14.46 -5.70 17.89
CA PHE A 16 13.34 -6.61 17.75
C PHE A 16 12.26 -6.07 16.79
N LEU A 17 12.02 -4.76 16.78
CA LEU A 17 11.03 -4.11 15.91
C LEU A 17 11.53 -3.88 14.48
N LEU A 18 12.84 -3.72 14.27
CA LEU A 18 13.45 -3.46 12.96
C LEU A 18 12.93 -4.34 11.81
N PRO A 19 12.88 -5.68 11.92
CA PRO A 19 12.39 -6.53 10.83
C PRO A 19 10.91 -6.27 10.49
N GLY A 20 10.08 -5.98 11.50
CA GLY A 20 8.70 -5.56 11.26
C GLY A 20 8.60 -4.20 10.59
N PHE A 21 9.45 -3.23 10.96
CA PHE A 21 9.54 -1.95 10.26
C PHE A 21 9.95 -2.12 8.80
N LEU A 22 10.90 -3.01 8.50
CA LEU A 22 11.28 -3.33 7.11
C LEU A 22 10.10 -3.92 6.33
N THR A 23 9.34 -4.83 6.93
CA THR A 23 8.12 -5.38 6.33
C THR A 23 7.11 -4.28 6.02
N THR A 24 6.87 -3.37 6.96
CA THR A 24 5.97 -2.23 6.80
C THR A 24 6.43 -1.30 5.66
N LEU A 25 7.73 -1.02 5.56
CA LEU A 25 8.29 -0.18 4.49
C LEU A 25 8.09 -0.80 3.10
N VAL A 26 8.38 -2.09 2.94
CA VAL A 26 8.16 -2.80 1.67
C VAL A 26 6.68 -2.81 1.30
N ARG A 27 5.82 -3.05 2.29
CA ARG A 27 4.36 -3.06 2.12
C ARG A 27 3.81 -1.70 1.73
N ASP A 28 4.24 -0.64 2.40
CA ASP A 28 3.83 0.75 2.10
C ASP A 28 4.33 1.23 0.74
N ALA A 29 5.45 0.70 0.25
CA ALA A 29 5.98 1.04 -1.07
C ALA A 29 5.17 0.42 -2.23
N LEU A 30 4.44 -0.67 -1.98
CA LEU A 30 3.77 -1.46 -3.03
C LEU A 30 2.24 -1.42 -2.94
N VAL A 31 1.71 -0.93 -1.83
CA VAL A 31 0.28 -0.88 -1.56
C VAL A 31 -0.09 0.56 -1.27
N VAL A 32 -1.03 1.07 -2.04
CA VAL A 32 -1.69 2.33 -1.71
C VAL A 32 -2.34 2.15 -0.34
N ASN A 33 -1.94 2.95 0.64
CA ASN A 33 -2.47 2.92 2.00
C ASN A 33 -2.87 4.33 2.42
N ARG A 34 -3.88 4.43 3.30
CA ARG A 34 -4.12 5.69 4.02
C ARG A 34 -2.87 6.06 4.83
N PRO A 35 -2.55 7.36 4.98
CA PRO A 35 -1.50 7.78 5.90
C PRO A 35 -1.80 7.25 7.30
N LYS A 36 -0.80 6.62 7.92
CA LYS A 36 -0.88 6.04 9.27
C LYS A 36 -0.17 6.95 10.25
N ASP A 37 -0.76 7.10 11.44
CA ASP A 37 -0.08 7.77 12.55
C ASP A 37 1.14 6.95 13.03
N SER A 38 2.06 7.61 13.72
CA SER A 38 3.26 7.01 14.30
C SER A 38 2.92 5.80 15.18
N MET A 39 1.86 5.89 16.01
CA MET A 39 1.47 4.79 16.88
C MET A 39 0.89 3.60 16.12
N GLU A 40 0.10 3.86 15.06
CA GLU A 40 -0.40 2.81 14.17
C GLU A 40 0.75 2.07 13.49
N ARG A 41 1.75 2.81 12.97
CA ARG A 41 2.93 2.25 12.33
C ARG A 41 3.79 1.40 13.28
N ILE A 42 3.92 1.83 14.54
CA ILE A 42 4.63 1.05 15.58
C ILE A 42 3.88 -0.26 15.87
N THR A 43 2.56 -0.17 16.08
CA THR A 43 1.71 -1.35 16.40
C THR A 43 1.74 -2.38 15.27
N GLU A 44 1.70 -1.91 14.03
CA GLU A 44 1.79 -2.76 12.85
C GLU A 44 3.16 -3.42 12.70
N SER A 45 4.23 -2.65 12.88
CA SER A 45 5.60 -3.17 12.84
C SER A 45 5.85 -4.18 13.96
N LEU A 46 5.28 -3.96 15.15
CA LEU A 46 5.30 -4.95 16.24
C LEU A 46 4.59 -6.25 15.82
N SER A 47 3.42 -6.13 15.20
CA SER A 47 2.63 -7.27 14.73
C SER A 47 3.39 -8.08 13.67
N TYR A 48 4.04 -7.43 12.71
CA TYR A 48 4.89 -8.11 11.72
C TYR A 48 6.14 -8.72 12.34
N SER A 49 6.76 -8.04 13.30
CA SER A 49 7.88 -8.61 14.05
C SER A 49 7.47 -9.91 14.73
N LEU A 50 6.28 -9.96 15.38
CA LEU A 50 5.77 -11.20 15.98
C LEU A 50 5.55 -12.32 14.96
N ILE A 51 5.00 -12.01 13.78
CA ILE A 51 4.78 -13.00 12.71
C ILE A 51 6.12 -13.53 12.19
N LEU A 52 7.08 -12.65 11.90
CA LEU A 52 8.44 -13.04 11.50
C LEU A 52 9.10 -13.89 12.58
N ASN A 53 8.81 -13.60 13.85
CA ASN A 53 9.32 -14.38 14.97
C ASN A 53 8.84 -15.84 14.91
N ILE A 54 7.55 -16.03 14.70
CA ILE A 54 6.94 -17.35 14.58
C ILE A 54 7.48 -18.09 13.36
N LEU A 55 7.56 -17.42 12.21
CA LEU A 55 8.03 -18.02 10.95
C LEU A 55 9.48 -18.49 11.04
N PHE A 56 10.36 -17.69 11.62
CA PHE A 56 11.76 -18.09 11.79
C PHE A 56 11.92 -19.22 12.81
N ASN A 57 11.20 -19.18 13.94
CA ASN A 57 11.21 -20.29 14.90
C ASN A 57 10.77 -21.59 14.22
N PHE A 58 9.78 -21.52 13.35
CA PHE A 58 9.31 -22.68 12.59
C PHE A 58 10.37 -23.24 11.63
N VAL A 59 11.17 -22.39 10.99
CA VAL A 59 12.21 -22.83 10.03
C VAL A 59 13.47 -23.33 10.72
N PHE A 60 13.93 -22.63 11.76
CA PHE A 60 15.24 -22.87 12.38
C PHE A 60 15.15 -23.64 13.70
N SER A 61 13.94 -23.96 14.20
CA SER A 61 13.69 -24.58 15.51
C SER A 61 14.40 -23.85 16.67
N SER A 62 14.70 -22.56 16.48
CA SER A 62 15.45 -21.72 17.40
C SER A 62 14.76 -20.36 17.52
N SER A 63 14.70 -19.82 18.73
CA SER A 63 14.16 -18.48 18.94
C SER A 63 15.08 -17.40 18.40
N ILE A 64 14.51 -16.41 17.71
CA ILE A 64 15.16 -15.16 17.31
C ILE A 64 15.36 -14.27 18.53
N PHE A 65 15.94 -14.80 19.59
CA PHE A 65 16.77 -13.94 20.39
C PHE A 65 18.18 -14.11 19.89
N PRO A 66 18.56 -13.47 18.76
CA PRO A 66 19.94 -13.49 18.35
C PRO A 66 20.80 -12.66 19.32
N VAL A 67 20.15 -11.94 20.25
CA VAL A 67 20.76 -11.19 21.33
C VAL A 67 20.58 -11.99 22.62
N ILE A 68 21.45 -12.98 22.81
CA ILE A 68 21.65 -13.55 24.15
C ILE A 68 22.47 -12.50 24.90
N TYR A 69 21.93 -11.94 25.99
CA TYR A 69 22.75 -11.21 26.93
C TYR A 69 23.69 -12.20 27.60
N THR A 70 24.94 -12.22 27.18
CA THR A 70 26.02 -12.81 27.96
C THR A 70 27.01 -11.68 28.23
N ASP A 71 27.17 -11.34 29.49
CA ASP A 71 28.21 -10.44 30.02
C ASP A 71 28.28 -9.03 29.37
N ASN A 72 27.22 -8.22 29.51
CA ASN A 72 27.20 -6.79 29.17
C ASN A 72 27.58 -6.42 27.71
N THR A 73 27.70 -7.40 26.81
CA THR A 73 28.01 -7.19 25.40
C THR A 73 26.86 -7.71 24.54
N LEU A 74 26.41 -6.89 23.59
CA LEU A 74 25.44 -7.29 22.58
C LEU A 74 26.16 -8.20 21.58
N GLN A 75 26.14 -9.51 21.82
CA GLN A 75 26.62 -10.47 20.84
C GLN A 75 25.47 -10.79 19.88
N ILE A 76 25.57 -10.29 18.66
CA ILE A 76 24.72 -10.71 17.55
C ILE A 76 25.15 -12.13 17.19
N THR A 77 24.31 -13.12 17.48
CA THR A 77 24.54 -14.48 17.01
C THR A 77 24.48 -14.51 15.48
N SER A 78 25.65 -14.74 14.87
CA SER A 78 25.89 -14.98 13.44
C SER A 78 25.30 -13.96 12.45
N ASN A 79 26.17 -13.28 11.70
CA ASN A 79 25.79 -12.38 10.60
C ASN A 79 24.78 -13.00 9.60
N MET A 80 24.77 -14.33 9.45
CA MET A 80 23.84 -15.03 8.58
C MET A 80 22.39 -14.96 9.08
N MET A 81 22.14 -15.02 10.39
CA MET A 81 20.78 -14.97 10.95
C MET A 81 20.10 -13.62 10.69
N LEU A 82 20.86 -12.52 10.77
CA LEU A 82 20.37 -11.19 10.42
C LEU A 82 20.00 -11.09 8.94
N LEU A 83 20.82 -11.64 8.05
CA LEU A 83 20.51 -11.67 6.61
C LEU A 83 19.21 -12.44 6.33
N TYR A 84 19.01 -13.58 7.00
CA TYR A 84 17.75 -14.33 6.90
C TYR A 84 16.54 -13.53 7.38
N LEU A 85 16.66 -12.78 8.48
CA LEU A 85 15.57 -11.94 8.98
C LEU A 85 15.22 -10.81 8.02
N VAL A 86 16.22 -10.14 7.45
CA VAL A 86 16.00 -9.11 6.43
C VAL A 86 15.31 -9.71 5.22
N PHE A 87 15.80 -10.85 4.73
CA PHE A 87 15.21 -11.54 3.59
C PHE A 87 13.76 -11.95 3.86
N LEU A 88 13.47 -12.54 5.02
CA LEU A 88 12.12 -12.93 5.41
C LEU A 88 11.19 -11.72 5.58
N SER A 89 11.70 -10.60 6.09
CA SER A 89 10.93 -9.34 6.19
C SER A 89 10.52 -8.81 4.82
N ILE A 90 11.43 -8.83 3.85
CA ILE A 90 11.15 -8.42 2.47
C ILE A 90 10.12 -9.37 1.83
N LEU A 91 10.32 -10.68 1.97
CA LEU A 91 9.38 -11.67 1.44
C LEU A 91 7.99 -11.53 2.05
N LEU A 92 7.90 -11.31 3.36
CA LEU A 92 6.62 -11.10 4.04
C LEU A 92 5.95 -9.82 3.56
N GLY A 93 6.70 -8.73 3.39
CA GLY A 93 6.18 -7.47 2.87
C GLY A 93 5.63 -7.62 1.44
N LEU A 94 6.36 -8.31 0.57
CA LEU A 94 5.92 -8.63 -0.78
C LEU A 94 4.66 -9.51 -0.77
N PHE A 95 4.64 -10.57 0.04
CA PHE A 95 3.51 -11.47 0.15
C PHE A 95 2.23 -10.74 0.61
N ILE A 96 2.34 -9.92 1.66
CA ILE A 96 1.22 -9.12 2.15
C ILE A 96 0.75 -8.14 1.08
N SER A 97 1.67 -7.51 0.36
CA SER A 97 1.34 -6.57 -0.72
C SER A 97 0.55 -7.24 -1.85
N LEU A 98 0.96 -8.44 -2.25
CA LEU A 98 0.22 -9.25 -3.23
C LEU A 98 -1.18 -9.59 -2.72
N VAL A 99 -1.30 -10.06 -1.48
CA VAL A 99 -2.61 -10.42 -0.88
C VAL A 99 -3.56 -9.22 -0.86
N ILE A 100 -3.05 -8.02 -0.56
CA ILE A 100 -3.84 -6.78 -0.53
C ILE A 100 -4.20 -6.34 -1.95
N ASN A 101 -3.23 -6.20 -2.87
CA ASN A 101 -3.47 -5.68 -4.22
C ASN A 101 -4.43 -6.55 -5.05
N TYR A 102 -4.39 -7.88 -4.86
CA TYR A 102 -5.31 -8.82 -5.52
C TYR A 102 -6.58 -9.10 -4.72
N ASP A 103 -6.80 -8.40 -3.60
CA ASP A 103 -7.95 -8.55 -2.73
C ASP A 103 -8.22 -10.00 -2.28
N ILE A 104 -7.18 -10.84 -2.20
CA ILE A 104 -7.31 -12.30 -2.05
C ILE A 104 -8.02 -12.65 -0.75
N LEU A 105 -7.60 -12.02 0.35
CA LEU A 105 -8.15 -12.28 1.68
C LEU A 105 -9.62 -11.85 1.77
N TYR A 106 -9.95 -10.63 1.32
CA TYR A 106 -11.35 -10.18 1.39
C TYR A 106 -12.23 -10.90 0.37
N ASN A 107 -11.72 -11.31 -0.80
CA ASN A 107 -12.45 -12.19 -1.70
C ASN A 107 -12.86 -13.49 -1.01
N LEU A 108 -11.94 -14.14 -0.29
CA LEU A 108 -12.25 -15.34 0.49
C LEU A 108 -13.25 -15.06 1.61
N LEU A 109 -13.06 -13.97 2.37
CA LEU A 109 -13.97 -13.61 3.46
C LEU A 109 -15.37 -13.21 2.96
N ARG A 110 -15.47 -12.58 1.78
CA ARG A 110 -16.75 -12.28 1.12
C ARG A 110 -17.43 -13.55 0.65
N TYR A 111 -16.68 -14.50 0.08
CA TYR A 111 -17.19 -15.82 -0.28
C TYR A 111 -17.76 -16.57 0.94
N LEU A 112 -17.07 -16.49 2.08
CA LEU A 112 -17.54 -17.03 3.36
C LEU A 112 -18.63 -16.19 4.05
N LYS A 113 -19.08 -15.07 3.45
CA LYS A 113 -20.07 -14.12 3.98
C LYS A 113 -19.69 -13.52 5.35
N ILE A 114 -18.40 -13.48 5.69
CA ILE A 114 -17.88 -12.91 6.94
C ILE A 114 -17.84 -11.37 6.87
N THR A 115 -17.58 -10.81 5.69
CA THR A 115 -17.49 -9.36 5.50
C THR A 115 -18.01 -8.94 4.13
N LYS A 116 -18.33 -7.65 3.99
CA LYS A 116 -18.57 -6.97 2.70
C LYS A 116 -17.45 -5.98 2.35
N LYS A 117 -16.41 -5.87 3.19
CA LYS A 117 -15.30 -4.95 2.95
C LYS A 117 -14.44 -5.39 1.76
N SER A 118 -13.81 -4.42 1.12
CA SER A 118 -12.75 -4.59 0.12
C SER A 118 -11.44 -4.07 0.71
N SER A 119 -10.31 -4.60 0.26
CA SER A 119 -8.97 -4.06 0.58
C SER A 119 -8.71 -2.68 -0.02
N ARG A 120 -9.51 -2.28 -1.00
CA ARG A 120 -9.30 -1.04 -1.75
C ARG A 120 -9.76 0.18 -0.96
N ILE A 121 -8.96 1.24 -0.99
CA ILE A 121 -9.10 2.41 -0.11
C ILE A 121 -10.31 3.28 -0.46
N SER A 122 -10.60 3.45 -1.74
CA SER A 122 -11.68 4.32 -2.21
C SER A 122 -12.45 3.65 -3.34
N VAL A 123 -13.74 4.01 -3.46
CA VAL A 123 -14.58 3.58 -4.59
C VAL A 123 -13.98 4.07 -5.91
N TRP A 124 -13.38 5.27 -5.91
CA TRP A 124 -12.66 5.83 -7.04
C TRP A 124 -11.56 4.87 -7.53
N TYR A 125 -10.61 4.54 -6.66
CA TYR A 125 -9.52 3.62 -6.98
C TYR A 125 -10.05 2.24 -7.39
N ASP A 126 -11.09 1.75 -6.70
CA ASP A 126 -11.70 0.46 -7.00
C ASP A 126 -12.31 0.37 -8.40
N VAL A 127 -13.01 1.42 -8.84
CA VAL A 127 -13.65 1.45 -10.15
C VAL A 127 -12.60 1.48 -11.28
N PHE A 128 -11.54 2.28 -11.14
CA PHE A 128 -10.50 2.39 -12.18
C PHE A 128 -9.60 1.16 -12.26
N VAL A 129 -9.21 0.58 -11.12
CA VAL A 129 -8.42 -0.67 -11.11
C VAL A 129 -9.23 -1.83 -11.71
N SER A 130 -10.55 -1.85 -11.51
CA SER A 130 -11.42 -2.90 -12.07
C SER A 130 -11.69 -2.75 -13.56
N ASN A 131 -11.54 -1.55 -14.12
CA ASN A 131 -11.85 -1.24 -15.51
C ASN A 131 -10.65 -0.59 -16.23
N PRO A 132 -9.51 -1.29 -16.33
CA PRO A 132 -8.33 -0.75 -16.96
C PRO A 132 -8.56 -0.51 -18.45
N LYS A 133 -8.07 0.64 -18.96
CA LYS A 133 -8.04 0.98 -20.40
C LYS A 133 -9.41 1.08 -21.08
N LYS A 134 -10.49 1.32 -20.34
CA LYS A 134 -11.79 1.68 -20.95
C LYS A 134 -11.80 3.15 -21.39
N TRP A 135 -12.53 3.42 -22.47
CA TRP A 135 -12.87 4.78 -22.85
C TRP A 135 -13.87 5.35 -21.85
N LEU A 136 -13.70 6.63 -21.54
CA LEU A 136 -14.45 7.34 -20.53
C LEU A 136 -15.05 8.58 -21.16
N ARG A 137 -16.28 8.87 -20.78
CA ARG A 137 -16.88 10.17 -20.95
C ARG A 137 -16.92 10.86 -19.59
N VAL A 138 -16.13 11.92 -19.45
CA VAL A 138 -16.06 12.74 -18.24
C VAL A 138 -16.80 14.05 -18.51
N THR A 139 -17.89 14.28 -17.78
CA THR A 139 -18.61 15.55 -17.86
C THR A 139 -18.19 16.44 -16.71
N LEU A 140 -17.77 17.66 -17.03
CA LEU A 140 -17.36 18.67 -16.06
C LEU A 140 -18.55 19.50 -15.56
N ASN A 141 -18.36 20.23 -14.46
CA ASN A 141 -19.39 21.05 -13.82
C ASN A 141 -19.94 22.18 -14.71
N ASP A 142 -19.12 22.70 -15.63
CA ASP A 142 -19.50 23.72 -16.62
C ASP A 142 -20.33 23.13 -17.79
N GLY A 143 -20.38 21.80 -17.90
CA GLY A 143 -21.04 21.05 -18.97
C GLY A 143 -20.12 20.66 -20.11
N THR A 144 -18.83 20.97 -20.05
CA THR A 144 -17.82 20.47 -21.00
C THR A 144 -17.70 18.96 -20.87
N VAL A 145 -17.65 18.26 -22.01
CA VAL A 145 -17.51 16.80 -22.05
C VAL A 145 -16.13 16.44 -22.60
N LEU A 146 -15.41 15.60 -21.88
CA LEU A 146 -14.13 15.03 -22.30
C LEU A 146 -14.33 13.54 -22.59
N ILE A 147 -13.90 13.08 -23.76
CA ILE A 147 -13.90 11.66 -24.13
C ILE A 147 -12.45 11.23 -24.32
N GLY A 148 -12.00 10.26 -23.54
CA GLY A 148 -10.61 9.80 -23.52
C GLY A 148 -10.48 8.53 -22.69
N TRP A 149 -9.31 7.91 -22.65
CA TRP A 149 -9.08 6.79 -21.73
C TRP A 149 -8.24 7.25 -20.53
N ALA A 150 -8.54 6.71 -19.35
CA ALA A 150 -7.77 7.04 -18.13
C ALA A 150 -6.40 6.38 -18.17
N ASP A 151 -5.36 7.20 -18.30
CA ASP A 151 -3.97 6.76 -18.24
C ASP A 151 -3.44 6.81 -16.81
N TYR A 152 -3.75 7.91 -16.10
CA TYR A 152 -3.46 8.03 -14.66
C TYR A 152 -4.70 8.46 -13.88
N TYR A 153 -4.80 7.97 -12.65
CA TYR A 153 -5.82 8.38 -11.69
C TYR A 153 -5.20 8.40 -10.30
N SER A 154 -5.69 9.33 -9.47
CA SER A 154 -5.23 9.49 -8.10
C SER A 154 -5.59 8.27 -7.26
N ASP A 155 -4.65 7.89 -6.40
CA ASP A 155 -4.77 6.83 -5.41
C ASP A 155 -5.07 7.40 -4.00
N ASP A 156 -5.05 8.73 -3.84
CA ASP A 156 -5.46 9.42 -2.62
C ASP A 156 -7.00 9.40 -2.46
N PRO A 157 -7.56 8.81 -1.39
CA PRO A 157 -9.00 8.83 -1.12
C PRO A 157 -9.63 10.24 -1.03
N ASN A 158 -8.84 11.28 -0.77
CA ASN A 158 -9.33 12.65 -0.64
C ASN A 158 -9.29 13.43 -1.96
N ASN A 159 -8.63 12.88 -2.99
CA ASN A 159 -8.40 13.59 -4.23
C ASN A 159 -8.69 12.69 -5.42
N ASN A 160 -9.72 13.06 -6.19
CA ASN A 160 -10.21 12.26 -7.32
C ASN A 160 -9.71 12.81 -8.66
N GLU A 161 -8.41 13.10 -8.73
CA GLU A 161 -7.78 13.64 -9.93
C GLU A 161 -7.47 12.53 -10.93
N MET A 162 -7.45 12.89 -12.22
CA MET A 162 -7.09 11.96 -13.28
C MET A 162 -6.45 12.65 -14.48
N PHE A 163 -5.74 11.87 -15.26
CA PHE A 163 -5.20 12.24 -16.55
C PHE A 163 -5.83 11.36 -17.63
N LEU A 164 -6.49 12.01 -18.58
CA LEU A 164 -7.08 11.36 -19.75
C LEU A 164 -6.13 11.50 -20.94
N ALA A 165 -5.85 10.39 -21.63
CA ALA A 165 -5.11 10.38 -22.89
C ALA A 165 -6.07 10.28 -24.09
N ASP A 166 -5.59 10.66 -25.28
CA ASP A 166 -6.33 10.69 -26.55
C ASP A 166 -7.70 11.39 -26.41
N VAL A 167 -7.67 12.64 -25.93
CA VAL A 167 -8.87 13.34 -25.50
C VAL A 167 -9.53 14.12 -26.63
N SER A 168 -10.81 13.84 -26.84
CA SER A 168 -11.74 14.71 -27.56
C SER A 168 -12.53 15.57 -26.56
N ILE A 169 -12.65 16.86 -26.85
CA ILE A 169 -13.44 17.82 -26.07
C ILE A 169 -14.67 18.18 -26.87
N THR A 170 -15.84 18.00 -26.28
CA THR A 170 -17.11 18.50 -26.80
C THR A 170 -17.62 19.61 -25.89
N GLU A 171 -17.66 20.83 -26.41
CA GLU A 171 -18.23 21.97 -25.70
C GLU A 171 -19.76 22.03 -25.88
N LYS A 172 -20.46 22.82 -25.06
CA LYS A 172 -21.93 22.93 -25.08
C LYS A 172 -22.53 23.28 -26.45
N GLU A 173 -21.75 23.90 -27.33
CA GLU A 173 -22.17 24.30 -28.67
C GLU A 173 -22.04 23.18 -29.72
N GLY A 174 -21.59 21.98 -29.32
CA GLY A 174 -21.54 20.80 -30.19
C GLY A 174 -20.27 20.71 -31.04
N ASP A 175 -19.38 21.68 -30.94
CA ASP A 175 -18.07 21.62 -31.58
C ASP A 175 -17.17 20.60 -30.85
N GLU A 176 -16.74 19.60 -31.60
CA GLU A 176 -15.79 18.58 -31.15
C GLU A 176 -14.38 18.98 -31.58
N ARG A 177 -13.47 19.06 -30.61
CA ARG A 177 -12.06 19.34 -30.87
C ARG A 177 -11.17 18.32 -30.19
N GLU A 178 -10.27 17.75 -30.98
CA GLU A 178 -9.24 16.85 -30.48
C GLU A 178 -8.09 17.64 -29.82
N VAL A 179 -7.66 17.18 -28.66
CA VAL A 179 -6.55 17.80 -27.92
C VAL A 179 -5.24 17.36 -28.54
N LYS A 180 -4.53 18.31 -29.15
CA LYS A 180 -3.15 18.08 -29.60
C LYS A 180 -2.21 18.06 -28.39
N GLY A 181 -1.83 16.87 -27.96
CA GLY A 181 -0.91 16.70 -26.84
C GLY A 181 -0.98 15.30 -26.21
N PRO A 182 -0.27 15.07 -25.10
CA PRO A 182 -0.27 13.78 -24.42
C PRO A 182 -1.60 13.46 -23.72
N GLY A 183 -2.43 14.48 -23.45
CA GLY A 183 -3.70 14.30 -22.76
C GLY A 183 -4.17 15.54 -21.99
N VAL A 184 -5.18 15.36 -21.16
CA VAL A 184 -5.82 16.39 -20.33
C VAL A 184 -5.80 15.97 -18.87
N TYR A 185 -5.27 16.84 -18.02
CA TYR A 185 -5.40 16.72 -16.57
C TYR A 185 -6.75 17.27 -16.11
N VAL A 186 -7.47 16.49 -15.30
CA VAL A 186 -8.79 16.86 -14.78
C VAL A 186 -8.75 16.88 -13.26
N ASN A 187 -9.09 18.04 -12.68
CA ASN A 187 -9.24 18.15 -11.23
C ASN A 187 -10.52 17.44 -10.78
N GLY A 188 -10.44 16.55 -9.78
CA GLY A 188 -11.59 15.80 -9.29
C GLY A 188 -12.78 16.65 -8.83
N LYS A 189 -12.53 17.89 -8.37
CA LYS A 189 -13.60 18.83 -7.96
C LYS A 189 -14.40 19.39 -9.13
N GLN A 190 -13.86 19.32 -10.33
CA GLN A 190 -14.54 19.78 -11.55
C GLN A 190 -15.37 18.67 -12.21
N ILE A 191 -15.15 17.42 -11.80
CA ILE A 191 -15.86 16.26 -12.36
C ILE A 191 -17.27 16.22 -11.80
N LYS A 192 -18.25 16.19 -12.70
CA LYS A 192 -19.66 16.02 -12.34
C LYS A 192 -20.08 14.55 -12.41
N ILE A 193 -19.71 13.87 -13.50
CA ILE A 193 -20.04 12.46 -13.74
C ILE A 193 -18.99 11.81 -14.65
N ILE A 194 -18.75 10.52 -14.45
CA ILE A 194 -17.90 9.68 -15.29
C ILE A 194 -18.75 8.51 -15.79
N GLU A 195 -18.78 8.32 -17.11
CA GLU A 195 -19.42 7.18 -17.76
C GLU A 195 -18.34 6.31 -18.41
N PHE A 196 -18.39 5.01 -18.16
CA PHE A 196 -17.53 4.03 -18.82
C PHE A 196 -18.19 3.62 -20.14
N LEU A 197 -17.49 3.85 -21.25
CA LEU A 197 -17.94 3.46 -22.58
C LEU A 197 -17.48 2.01 -22.87
N ASP A 198 -18.29 1.27 -23.62
CA ASP A 198 -18.00 -0.11 -24.04
C ASP A 198 -17.29 -0.16 -25.40
#